data_AF-A0A0F9AK55-F1
#
_entry.id   AF-A0A0F9AK55-F1
#
_cell.length_a   1.000
_cell.length_b   1.000
_cell.length_c   1.000
_cell.angle_alpha   90.00
_cell.angle_beta   90.00
_cell.angle_gamma   90.00
#
_symmetry.space_group_name_H-M   'P 1'
#
loop_
_entity.id
_entity.type
_entity.pdbx_description
1 polymer ?
#
loop_
_entity_poly.entity_id
_entity_poly.type
_entity_poly.pdbx_seq_one_letter_code
_entity_poly.pdbx_strand_id
1 'polypeptide(L)'
;MANSMQMTVNDTAPSAQATLKAGKPKAAVDIQSATIKFHMTDAAEKLKVNAVANNDQVGDGSDGTKGDVSYDWDPADTDTEGKYKAHWEVTYSDGTIQTFPTPGNNTIIFHGELA
;
A
#
# COMPACT_ATOMS: atom_id res chain seq x y z
N MET A 1 3.27 14.15 5.94
CA MET A 1 2.89 13.21 7.01
C MET A 1 3.10 11.82 6.47
N ALA A 2 3.78 10.94 7.20
CA ALA A 2 3.84 9.52 6.84
C ALA A 2 2.49 8.88 7.20
N ASN A 3 1.89 8.12 6.28
CA ASN A 3 0.65 7.40 6.58
C ASN A 3 0.98 6.21 7.48
N SER A 4 0.25 6.07 8.60
CA SER A 4 0.37 4.93 9.50
C SER A 4 -0.98 4.25 9.68
N MET A 5 -1.03 2.95 9.39
CA MET A 5 -2.17 2.08 9.67
C MET A 5 -1.90 1.27 10.95
N GLN A 6 -2.94 1.03 11.74
CA GLN A 6 -2.86 0.21 12.94
C GLN A 6 -4.03 -0.78 12.98
N MET A 7 -3.76 -2.04 13.30
CA MET A 7 -4.72 -3.13 13.34
C MET A 7 -4.37 -4.09 14.48
N THR A 8 -5.33 -4.92 14.90
CA THR A 8 -5.04 -6.06 15.77
C THR A 8 -4.47 -7.19 14.92
N VAL A 9 -3.59 -8.01 15.50
CA VAL A 9 -3.12 -9.25 14.87
C VAL A 9 -4.33 -10.13 14.53
N ASN A 10 -4.26 -10.87 13.43
CA ASN A 10 -5.35 -11.69 12.86
C ASN A 10 -6.57 -10.92 12.32
N ASP A 11 -6.67 -9.59 12.49
CA ASP A 11 -7.67 -8.81 11.76
C ASP A 11 -7.32 -8.79 10.27
N THR A 12 -8.33 -8.95 9.42
CA THR A 12 -8.23 -8.79 7.96
C THR A 12 -8.96 -7.56 7.45
N ALA A 13 -9.48 -6.73 8.36
CA ALA A 13 -10.15 -5.47 8.06
C ALA A 13 -9.68 -4.35 9.00
N PRO A 14 -9.56 -3.10 8.50
CA PRO A 14 -9.77 -2.69 7.11
C PRO A 14 -8.59 -3.10 6.19
N SER A 15 -8.83 -3.10 4.88
CA SER A 15 -7.78 -3.29 3.85
C SER A 15 -6.72 -2.20 3.92
N ALA A 16 -5.49 -2.50 3.52
CA ALA A 16 -4.44 -1.48 3.38
C ALA A 16 -4.81 -0.55 2.21
N GLN A 17 -4.95 0.75 2.47
CA GLN A 17 -5.37 1.72 1.45
C GLN A 17 -4.40 2.90 1.36
N ALA A 18 -4.23 3.44 0.15
CA ALA A 18 -3.46 4.66 -0.06
C ALA A 18 -3.88 5.39 -1.34
N THR A 19 -3.64 6.70 -1.37
CA THR A 19 -3.63 7.50 -2.61
C THR A 19 -2.18 7.79 -2.99
N LEU A 20 -1.74 7.28 -4.14
CA LEU A 20 -0.39 7.43 -4.66
C LEU A 20 -0.17 8.85 -5.18
N LYS A 21 0.84 9.53 -4.65
CA LYS A 21 1.14 10.93 -4.98
C LYS A 21 2.60 11.15 -5.33
N ALA A 22 2.87 11.88 -6.41
CA ALA A 22 4.21 12.25 -6.87
C ALA A 22 4.31 13.75 -7.22
N GLY A 23 5.52 14.21 -7.54
CA GLY A 23 5.79 15.58 -7.94
C GLY A 23 5.98 16.56 -6.77
N LYS A 24 6.16 17.84 -7.13
CA LYS A 24 6.27 18.97 -6.21
C LYS A 24 5.41 20.12 -6.74
N PRO A 25 4.25 20.44 -6.14
CA PRO A 25 3.63 19.80 -4.97
C PRO A 25 3.19 18.36 -5.25
N LYS A 26 2.96 17.57 -4.19
CA LYS A 26 2.49 16.19 -4.31
C LYS A 26 1.05 16.18 -4.87
N ALA A 27 0.87 15.63 -6.06
CA ALA A 27 -0.42 15.42 -6.71
C ALA A 27 -0.68 13.92 -6.90
N ALA A 28 -1.96 13.53 -6.93
CA ALA A 28 -2.35 12.16 -7.24
C ALA A 28 -1.84 11.74 -8.61
N VAL A 29 -1.27 10.54 -8.68
CA VAL A 29 -0.69 10.01 -9.92
C VAL A 29 -1.75 9.24 -10.68
N ASP A 30 -1.76 9.43 -12.00
CA ASP A 30 -2.60 8.63 -12.88
C ASP A 30 -2.04 7.21 -12.99
N ILE A 31 -2.81 6.25 -12.52
CA ILE A 31 -2.47 4.83 -12.55
C ILE A 31 -3.44 4.04 -13.44
N GLN A 32 -4.12 4.71 -14.39
CA GLN A 32 -5.03 4.05 -15.30
C GLN A 32 -4.33 2.90 -16.04
N SER A 33 -4.93 1.70 -15.99
CA SER A 33 -4.39 0.47 -16.61
C SER A 33 -3.01 0.04 -16.08
N ALA A 34 -2.52 0.61 -14.97
CA ALA A 34 -1.30 0.17 -14.33
C ALA A 34 -1.53 -1.09 -13.49
N THR A 35 -0.49 -1.91 -13.36
CA THR A 35 -0.47 -3.04 -12.42
C THR A 35 0.18 -2.60 -11.12
N ILE A 36 -0.44 -2.96 -9.99
CA ILE A 36 0.00 -2.57 -8.65
C ILE A 36 0.44 -3.80 -7.89
N LYS A 37 1.58 -3.72 -7.20
CA LYS A 37 1.98 -4.67 -6.17
C LYS A 37 2.11 -4.00 -4.82
N PHE A 38 1.68 -4.71 -3.80
CA PHE A 38 1.88 -4.34 -2.42
C PHE A 38 3.05 -5.13 -1.83
N HIS A 39 3.99 -4.39 -1.24
CA HIS A 39 5.16 -4.95 -0.57
C HIS A 39 5.13 -4.56 0.90
N MET A 40 5.28 -5.54 1.78
CA MET A 40 5.42 -5.31 3.21
C MET A 40 6.66 -6.02 3.74
N THR A 41 7.49 -5.30 4.50
CA THR A 41 8.68 -5.86 5.15
C THR A 41 8.66 -5.55 6.65
N ASP A 42 9.31 -6.40 7.43
CA ASP A 42 9.56 -6.12 8.84
C ASP A 42 10.65 -5.04 9.03
N ALA A 43 11.02 -4.79 10.28
CA ALA A 43 12.08 -3.84 10.64
C ALA A 43 13.48 -4.26 10.15
N ALA A 44 13.71 -5.56 9.92
CA ALA A 44 14.94 -6.13 9.40
C ALA A 44 14.93 -6.28 7.86
N GLU A 45 13.94 -5.67 7.19
CA GLU A 45 13.74 -5.72 5.74
C GLU A 45 13.45 -7.13 5.19
N LYS A 46 13.01 -8.05 6.06
CA LYS A 46 12.50 -9.34 5.62
C LYS A 46 11.12 -9.15 5.01
N LEU A 47 10.94 -9.68 3.81
CA LEU A 47 9.68 -9.65 3.08
C LEU A 47 8.61 -10.48 3.80
N LYS A 48 7.47 -9.85 4.10
CA LYS A 48 6.27 -10.47 4.64
C LYS A 48 5.18 -10.58 3.56
N VAL A 49 4.99 -9.52 2.77
CA VAL A 49 4.04 -9.49 1.64
C VAL A 49 4.74 -9.06 0.35
N ASN A 50 4.43 -9.75 -0.74
CA ASN A 50 4.77 -9.40 -2.10
C ASN A 50 3.70 -9.95 -3.03
N ALA A 51 2.61 -9.20 -3.15
CA ALA A 51 1.39 -9.64 -3.80
C ALA A 51 0.84 -8.58 -4.74
N VAL A 52 0.04 -9.00 -5.71
CA VAL A 52 -0.74 -8.09 -6.55
C VAL A 52 -1.77 -7.39 -5.68
N ALA A 53 -1.96 -6.09 -5.92
CA ALA A 53 -2.91 -5.27 -5.22
C ALA A 53 -3.96 -4.70 -6.17
N ASN A 54 -5.02 -4.14 -5.60
CA ASN A 54 -6.12 -3.55 -6.33
C ASN A 54 -5.72 -2.16 -6.83
N ASN A 55 -6.08 -1.88 -8.09
CA ASN A 55 -6.07 -0.54 -8.67
C ASN A 55 -7.50 0.00 -8.56
N ASP A 56 -7.72 0.91 -7.62
CA ASP A 56 -9.05 1.43 -7.30
C ASP A 56 -9.38 2.71 -8.10
N GLN A 57 -8.46 3.17 -8.96
CA GLN A 57 -8.73 4.28 -9.85
C GLN A 57 -9.76 3.89 -10.92
N VAL A 58 -10.83 4.68 -11.02
CA VAL A 58 -11.86 4.54 -12.06
C VAL A 58 -11.55 5.48 -13.22
N GLY A 59 -11.40 4.91 -14.42
CA GLY A 59 -11.12 5.69 -15.63
C GLY A 59 -9.86 6.53 -15.50
N ASP A 60 -9.96 7.81 -15.85
CA ASP A 60 -8.88 8.80 -15.73
C ASP A 60 -8.78 9.42 -14.32
N GLY A 61 -9.54 8.90 -13.34
CA GLY A 61 -9.58 9.38 -11.96
C GLY A 61 -10.20 10.78 -11.78
N SER A 62 -10.96 11.28 -12.77
CA SER A 62 -11.64 12.58 -12.70
C SER A 62 -12.75 12.64 -11.63
N ASP A 63 -13.20 11.49 -11.13
CA ASP A 63 -14.14 11.36 -10.01
C ASP A 63 -13.47 11.49 -8.62
N GLY A 64 -12.14 11.68 -8.59
CA GLY A 64 -11.35 11.79 -7.37
C GLY A 64 -10.62 10.51 -6.96
N THR A 65 -10.81 9.39 -7.67
CA THR A 65 -10.14 8.11 -7.40
C THR A 65 -8.71 8.02 -7.96
N LYS A 66 -8.19 9.11 -8.53
CA LYS A 66 -6.85 9.13 -9.12
C LYS A 66 -5.80 8.64 -8.13
N GLY A 67 -5.05 7.61 -8.51
CA GLY A 67 -3.97 7.06 -7.68
C GLY A 67 -4.45 6.23 -6.48
N ASP A 68 -5.74 5.92 -6.34
CA ASP A 68 -6.23 5.12 -5.22
C ASP A 68 -5.91 3.63 -5.44
N VAL A 69 -5.41 3.00 -4.38
CA VAL A 69 -5.03 1.58 -4.35
C VAL A 69 -5.43 0.94 -3.03
N SER A 70 -5.70 -0.36 -3.07
CA SER A 70 -5.99 -1.16 -1.89
C SER A 70 -5.34 -2.55 -1.95
N TYR A 71 -5.10 -3.12 -0.78
CA TYR A 71 -4.65 -4.49 -0.62
C TYR A 71 -5.47 -5.17 0.46
N ASP A 72 -6.19 -6.22 0.07
CA ASP A 72 -6.97 -7.06 0.97
C ASP A 72 -6.05 -8.10 1.59
N TRP A 73 -6.09 -8.21 2.91
CA TRP A 73 -5.17 -9.02 3.69
C TRP A 73 -5.46 -10.52 3.55
N ASP A 74 -4.40 -11.32 3.34
CA ASP A 74 -4.44 -12.75 3.68
C ASP A 74 -4.27 -12.92 5.20
N PRO A 75 -4.94 -13.88 5.86
CA PRO A 75 -4.71 -14.17 7.27
C PRO A 75 -3.23 -14.32 7.67
N ALA A 76 -2.37 -14.87 6.80
CA ALA A 76 -0.94 -15.03 7.08
C ALA A 76 -0.15 -13.70 7.04
N ASP A 77 -0.72 -12.64 6.46
CA ASP A 77 -0.08 -11.32 6.37
C ASP A 77 -0.13 -10.59 7.71
N THR A 78 -1.18 -10.82 8.51
CA THR A 78 -1.48 -10.10 9.75
C THR A 78 -1.32 -10.95 11.01
N ASP A 79 -0.79 -12.17 10.91
CA ASP A 79 -0.63 -13.16 12.00
C ASP A 79 0.51 -12.87 13.00
N THR A 80 1.32 -11.84 12.75
CA THR A 80 2.52 -11.54 13.53
C THR A 80 2.50 -10.08 13.96
N GLU A 81 2.42 -9.85 15.27
CA GLU A 81 2.52 -8.51 15.85
C GLU A 81 3.83 -7.81 15.45
N GLY A 82 3.78 -6.48 15.37
CA GLY A 82 4.96 -5.67 15.13
C GLY A 82 4.74 -4.52 14.16
N LYS A 83 5.84 -3.81 13.88
CA LYS A 83 5.88 -2.67 12.99
C LYS A 83 6.50 -3.05 11.65
N TYR A 84 5.76 -2.76 10.59
CA TYR A 84 6.12 -3.09 9.21
C TYR A 84 6.23 -1.82 8.37
N LYS A 85 7.06 -1.90 7.34
CA LYS A 85 7.20 -0.89 6.28
C LYS A 85 6.46 -1.40 5.05
N ALA A 86 5.65 -0.55 4.45
CA ALA A 86 4.87 -0.89 3.26
C ALA A 86 5.16 0.05 2.09
N HIS A 87 5.18 -0.51 0.88
CA HIS A 87 5.35 0.20 -0.38
C HIS A 87 4.40 -0.34 -1.45
N TRP A 88 4.07 0.53 -2.38
CA TRP A 88 3.29 0.22 -3.58
C TRP A 88 4.20 0.34 -4.79
N GLU A 89 4.38 -0.76 -5.52
CA GLU A 89 5.08 -0.76 -6.80
C GLU A 89 4.06 -0.66 -7.92
N VAL A 90 4.19 0.37 -8.75
CA VAL A 90 3.33 0.62 -9.90
C VAL A 90 4.13 0.30 -11.15
N THR A 91 3.62 -0.60 -11.98
CA THR A 91 4.09 -0.81 -13.35
C THR A 91 3.09 -0.16 -14.30
N TYR A 92 3.52 0.91 -14.97
CA TYR A 92 2.69 1.66 -15.92
C TYR A 92 2.56 0.92 -17.25
N SER A 93 1.60 1.35 -18.07
CA SER A 93 1.31 0.77 -19.38
C SER A 93 2.47 0.90 -20.39
N ASP A 94 3.36 1.88 -20.20
CA ASP A 94 4.58 2.05 -20.97
C ASP A 94 5.76 1.18 -20.49
N GLY A 95 5.53 0.37 -19.45
CA GLY A 95 6.52 -0.52 -18.84
C GLY A 95 7.43 0.16 -17.82
N THR A 96 7.28 1.46 -17.57
CA THR A 96 8.03 2.12 -16.50
C THR A 96 7.52 1.67 -15.13
N ILE A 97 8.43 1.66 -14.14
CA ILE A 97 8.13 1.22 -12.77
C ILE A 97 8.41 2.38 -11.81
N GLN A 98 7.50 2.60 -10.87
CA GLN A 98 7.67 3.57 -9.79
C GLN A 98 7.17 3.02 -8.46
N THR A 99 7.94 3.26 -7.40
CA THR A 99 7.60 2.84 -6.03
C THR A 99 7.10 4.01 -5.20
N PHE A 100 6.06 3.77 -4.42
CA PHE A 100 5.42 4.74 -3.55
C PHE A 100 5.36 4.26 -2.10
N PRO A 101 5.54 5.15 -1.12
CA PRO A 101 5.91 6.54 -1.29
C PRO A 101 7.37 6.68 -1.77
N THR A 102 7.69 7.80 -2.45
CA THR A 102 9.09 8.19 -2.72
C THR A 102 9.24 9.70 -2.47
N PRO A 103 10.17 10.14 -1.59
CA PRO A 103 10.89 9.34 -0.60
C PRO A 103 9.99 8.93 0.58
N GLY A 104 10.34 7.83 1.26
CA GLY A 104 9.73 7.37 2.51
C GLY A 104 8.86 6.12 2.37
N ASN A 105 8.30 5.65 3.49
CA ASN A 105 7.59 4.37 3.55
C ASN A 105 6.24 4.58 4.24
N ASN A 106 5.22 3.79 3.88
CA ASN A 106 4.03 3.65 4.72
C ASN A 106 4.39 2.77 5.93
N THR A 107 3.76 3.04 7.07
CA THR A 107 3.96 2.23 8.28
C THR A 107 2.69 1.48 8.60
N ILE A 108 2.80 0.20 8.92
CA ILE A 108 1.67 -0.64 9.36
C ILE A 108 2.07 -1.27 10.70
N ILE A 109 1.17 -1.25 11.67
CA ILE A 109 1.41 -1.77 13.02
C ILE A 109 0.32 -2.77 13.36
N PHE A 110 0.72 -4.02 13.60
CA PHE A 110 -0.15 -5.05 14.16
C PHE A 110 0.09 -5.14 15.67
N HIS A 111 -0.97 -4.96 16.46
CA HIS A 111 -0.95 -5.07 17.92
C HIS A 111 -1.46 -6.45 18.35
N GLY A 112 -0.94 -7.01 19.44
CA GLY A 112 -1.46 -8.25 20.01
C GLY A 112 -2.96 -8.16 20.34
N GLU A 113 -3.63 -9.31 20.40
CA GLU A 113 -5.04 -9.37 20.75
C GLU A 113 -5.30 -8.84 22.16
N LEU A 114 -6.44 -8.18 22.34
CA LEU A 114 -6.91 -7.80 23.67
C LEU A 114 -7.35 -9.08 24.40
N ALA A 115 -6.71 -9.34 25.54
CA ALA A 115 -7.03 -10.48 26.42
C ALA A 115 -8.41 -10.34 27.09
#